data_AF-A0A6V7HLN5-F1
#
_entry.id   AF-A0A6V7HLN5-F1
#
_cell.length_a   1.000
_cell.length_b   1.000
_cell.length_c   1.000
_cell.angle_alpha   90.00
_cell.angle_beta   90.00
_cell.angle_gamma   90.00
#
_symmetry.space_group_name_H-M   'P 1'
#
loop_
_entity.id
_entity.type
_entity.pdbx_description
1 polymer ?
#
loop_
_entity_poly.entity_id
_entity_poly.type
_entity_poly.pdbx_seq_one_letter_code
_entity_poly.pdbx_strand_id
1 'polypeptide(L)' 'MSFLVAFLGSTATAIPTSTWPASLYQAQDPSGAYRYGYSSPHHAKMESRANGVTQG' A
#
# COMPACT_ATOMS: atom_id res chain seq x y z
N MET A 1 -32.95 3.28 16.31
CA MET A 1 -32.38 1.91 16.35
C MET A 1 -31.04 1.96 15.65
N SER A 2 -29.95 1.89 16.42
CA SER A 2 -28.59 2.00 15.90
C SER A 2 -28.02 0.60 15.70
N PHE A 3 -27.48 0.30 14.52
CA PHE A 3 -26.77 -0.95 14.26
C PHE A 3 -25.28 -0.65 14.16
N LEU A 4 -24.53 -1.16 15.13
CA LEU A 4 -23.07 -1.09 15.18
C LEU A 4 -22.51 -2.10 14.15
N VAL A 5 -21.92 -1.60 13.06
CA VAL A 5 -21.09 -2.42 12.17
C VAL A 5 -19.71 -2.55 12.80
N ALA A 6 -19.39 -3.73 13.30
CA ALA A 6 -18.04 -4.06 13.76
C ALA A 6 -17.12 -4.26 12.54
N PHE A 7 -16.32 -3.25 12.20
CA PHE A 7 -15.17 -3.43 11.32
C PHE A 7 -14.09 -4.18 12.09
N LEU A 8 -13.96 -5.49 11.83
CA LEU A 8 -12.84 -6.31 12.32
C LEU A 8 -11.59 -5.90 11.52
N GLY A 9 -10.94 -4.81 11.94
CA GLY A 9 -9.65 -4.41 11.42
C GLY A 9 -8.60 -5.43 11.84
N SER A 10 -8.18 -6.28 10.91
CA SER A 10 -7.05 -7.19 11.08
C SER A 10 -5.80 -6.39 11.48
N THR A 11 -5.35 -6.54 12.72
CA THR A 11 -4.10 -5.92 13.18
C THR A 11 -2.92 -6.69 12.61
N ALA A 12 -2.43 -6.28 11.43
CA ALA A 12 -1.15 -6.74 10.95
C ALA A 12 -0.08 -6.24 11.94
N THR A 13 0.59 -7.18 12.64
CA THR A 13 1.69 -6.87 13.54
C THR A 13 2.87 -6.39 12.69
N ALA A 14 3.02 -5.07 12.57
CA ALA A 14 4.13 -4.47 11.85
C ALA A 14 5.41 -4.72 12.65
N ILE A 15 6.23 -5.66 12.19
CA ILE A 15 7.58 -5.88 12.70
C ILE A 15 8.46 -4.77 12.09
N PRO A 16 9.08 -3.86 12.86
CA PRO A 16 9.92 -2.83 12.29
C PRO A 16 11.22 -3.45 11.79
N THR A 17 11.26 -3.87 10.52
CA THR A 17 12.52 -4.11 9.83
C THR A 17 13.15 -2.75 9.58
N SER A 18 14.34 -2.51 10.15
CA SER A 18 15.13 -1.30 9.89
C SER A 18 15.37 -1.16 8.39
N THR A 19 14.54 -0.35 7.74
CA THR A 19 14.70 0.08 6.36
C THR A 19 15.53 1.35 6.40
N TRP A 20 16.66 1.34 5.69
CA TRP A 20 17.35 2.56 5.23
C TRP A 20 16.31 3.62 4.85
N PRO A 21 16.51 4.94 5.06
CA PRO A 21 15.49 5.94 4.76
C PRO A 21 14.96 5.73 3.33
N ALA A 22 13.79 5.11 3.27
CA ALA A 22 13.17 4.64 2.05
C ALA A 22 11.86 5.37 1.95
N SER A 23 11.74 6.23 0.95
CA SER A 23 10.49 6.93 0.69
C SER A 23 9.52 5.93 0.08
N LEU A 24 8.55 5.50 0.87
CA LEU A 24 7.46 4.63 0.46
C LEU A 24 6.28 5.49 0.01
N TYR A 25 5.68 5.14 -1.13
CA TYR A 25 4.47 5.78 -1.62
C TYR A 25 3.44 4.71 -1.97
N GLN A 26 2.19 4.98 -1.59
CA GLN A 26 1.04 4.19 -1.98
C GLN A 26 -0.13 5.12 -2.27
N ALA A 27 -0.90 4.80 -3.30
CA ALA A 27 -2.19 5.41 -3.54
C ALA A 27 -3.16 4.36 -4.10
N GLN A 28 -4.39 4.39 -3.63
CA GLN A 28 -5.45 3.48 -4.04
C GLN A 28 -6.70 4.30 -4.35
N ASP A 29 -7.30 4.03 -5.49
CA ASP A 29 -8.57 4.64 -5.88
C ASP A 29 -9.73 3.70 -5.54
N PRO A 30 -10.93 4.22 -5.22
CA PRO A 30 -12.11 3.39 -4.93
C PRO A 30 -12.54 2.45 -6.07
N SER A 31 -12.09 2.70 -7.29
CA SER A 31 -12.31 1.85 -8.47
C SER A 31 -11.47 0.56 -8.47
N GLY A 32 -10.57 0.39 -7.49
CA GLY A 32 -9.65 -0.75 -7.42
C GLY A 32 -8.35 -0.55 -8.20
N ALA A 33 -8.11 0.65 -8.74
CA ALA A 33 -6.80 1.03 -9.24
C ALA A 33 -5.85 1.29 -8.07
N TYR A 34 -4.58 0.91 -8.22
CA TYR A 34 -3.56 1.16 -7.21
C TYR A 34 -2.24 1.55 -7.83
N ARG A 35 -1.40 2.23 -7.05
CA ARG A 35 0.00 2.46 -7.36
C ARG A 35 0.80 2.40 -6.08
N TYR A 36 1.96 1.79 -6.13
CA TYR A 36 2.87 1.72 -5.00
C TYR A 36 4.31 1.75 -5.47
N GLY A 37 5.20 2.03 -4.54
CA GLY A 37 6.62 1.85 -4.76
C GLY A 37 7.46 2.44 -3.65
N TYR A 38 8.75 2.37 -3.87
CA TYR A 38 9.73 2.87 -2.93
C TYR A 38 10.94 3.44 -3.64
N SER A 39 11.63 4.35 -2.95
CA SER A 39 12.92 4.89 -3.36
C SER A 39 13.89 4.82 -2.18
N SER A 40 15.06 4.28 -2.43
CA SER A 40 16.21 4.20 -1.54
C SER A 40 17.48 4.56 -2.33
N PRO A 41 18.59 4.94 -1.68
CA PRO A 41 19.78 5.42 -2.40
C PRO A 41 20.33 4.50 -3.49
N HIS A 42 20.13 3.18 -3.37
CA HIS A 42 20.63 2.18 -4.32
C HIS A 42 19.52 1.38 -5.01
N HIS A 43 18.27 1.56 -4.60
CA HIS A 43 17.16 0.72 -5.05
C HIS A 43 15.91 1.57 -5.20
N ALA A 44 15.22 1.41 -6.31
CA ALA A 44 13.89 1.96 -6.50
C ALA A 44 13.02 0.94 -7.24
N LYS A 45 11.75 0.87 -6.85
CA LYS A 45 10.73 0.12 -7.58
C LYS A 45 9.47 0.95 -7.62
N MET A 46 8.77 0.93 -8.75
CA MET A 46 7.40 1.40 -8.84
C MET A 46 6.54 0.29 -9.45
N GLU A 47 5.27 0.24 -9.08
CA GLU A 47 4.29 -0.62 -9.72
C GLU A 47 2.92 0.06 -9.65
N SER A 48 2.12 -0.11 -10.69
CA SER A 48 0.79 0.44 -10.82
C SER A 48 -0.15 -0.59 -11.41
N ARG A 49 -1.42 -0.50 -11.02
CA ARG A 49 -2.49 -1.30 -11.59
C ARG A 49 -3.63 -0.38 -11.98
N ALA A 50 -3.98 -0.45 -13.25
CA ALA A 50 -5.12 0.27 -13.82
C ALA A 50 -5.85 -0.67 -14.78
N ASN A 51 -7.19 -0.63 -14.78
CA ASN A 51 -8.04 -1.40 -15.69
C ASN A 51 -7.72 -2.91 -15.72
N GLY A 52 -7.31 -3.48 -14.58
CA GLY A 52 -6.96 -4.90 -14.47
C GLY A 52 -5.55 -5.27 -14.94
N VAL A 53 -4.80 -4.33 -15.50
CA VAL A 53 -3.41 -4.53 -15.95
C VAL A 53 -2.45 -4.00 -14.90
N THR A 54 -1.46 -4.81 -14.52
CA THR A 54 -0.37 -4.40 -13.62
C THR A 54 0.89 -4.10 -14.43
N GLN A 55 1.52 -2.96 -14.16
CA GLN A 55 2.71 -2.46 -14.84
C GLN A 55 3.70 -1.93 -13.80
N GLY A 56 4.98 -2.26 -13.91
CA GLY A 56 6.05 -1.79 -13.02
C GLY A 56 7.39 -1.78 -13.71
#